data_AF-A0A971V956-F1
#
_entry.id   AF-A0A971V956-F1
#
_cell.length_a   1.000
_cell.length_b   1.000
_cell.length_c   1.000
_cell.angle_alpha   90.00
_cell.angle_beta   90.00
_cell.angle_gamma   90.00
#
_symmetry.space_group_name_H-M   'P 1'
#
loop_
_entity.id
_entity.type
_entity.pdbx_description
1 polymer ?
#
loop_
_entity_poly.entity_id
_entity_poly.type
_entity_poly.pdbx_seq_one_letter_code
_entity_poly.pdbx_strand_id
1 'polypeptide(L)'
;MYHAFFTGIGKYPYGREYINVAWHITFKFRRTENVYTATGRYWGRVAAGMRVACLDTTEFYKSGSGQKNPHWKAINYVERSTDRAWIKVTGDGVNYGFVDIGLDHGSSPSSISMYGTW
;
A
#
# COMPACT_ATOMS: atom_id res chain seq x y z
N MET A 1 -18.42 -16.72 -26.44
CA MET A 1 -17.32 -17.39 -25.72
C MET A 1 -16.57 -16.28 -24.98
N TYR A 2 -16.81 -16.10 -23.68
CA TYR A 2 -16.26 -14.96 -22.92
C TYR A 2 -15.06 -15.45 -22.11
N HIS A 3 -13.86 -14.99 -22.49
CA HIS A 3 -12.64 -15.22 -21.73
C HIS A 3 -12.66 -14.37 -20.46
N ALA A 4 -12.85 -15.00 -19.30
CA ALA A 4 -12.66 -14.36 -18.01
C ALA A 4 -11.16 -14.25 -17.71
N PHE A 5 -10.58 -13.08 -17.94
CA PHE A 5 -9.25 -12.76 -17.44
C PHE A 5 -9.36 -12.37 -15.96
N PHE A 6 -8.88 -13.23 -15.08
CA PHE A 6 -8.64 -12.91 -13.68
C PHE A 6 -7.77 -11.65 -13.61
N THR A 7 -8.31 -10.58 -13.03
CA THR A 7 -7.61 -9.29 -12.91
C THR A 7 -7.00 -9.21 -11.52
N GLY A 8 -5.67 -9.26 -11.43
CA GLY A 8 -4.97 -9.09 -10.16
C GLY A 8 -5.19 -7.71 -9.54
N ILE A 9 -5.05 -7.62 -8.22
CA ILE A 9 -5.21 -6.45 -7.33
C ILE A 9 -4.42 -5.17 -7.77
N GLY A 10 -3.57 -5.28 -8.80
CA GLY A 10 -2.72 -4.19 -9.32
C GLY A 10 -3.34 -3.23 -10.36
N LYS A 11 -4.61 -3.37 -10.77
CA LYS A 11 -5.13 -2.62 -11.95
C LYS A 11 -5.59 -1.18 -11.68
N TYR A 12 -5.81 -0.74 -10.43
CA TYR A 12 -6.30 0.62 -10.16
C TYR A 12 -5.55 1.32 -9.02
N PRO A 13 -4.35 1.85 -9.29
CA PRO A 13 -3.77 2.82 -8.37
C PRO A 13 -4.66 4.06 -8.27
N TYR A 14 -4.66 4.70 -7.11
CA TYR A 14 -5.31 6.00 -6.95
C TYR A 14 -4.66 7.05 -7.86
N GLY A 15 -3.36 6.93 -8.08
CA GLY A 15 -2.61 7.79 -8.98
C GLY A 15 -1.12 7.46 -8.96
N ARG A 16 -0.32 8.36 -9.53
CA ARG A 16 1.13 8.24 -9.62
C ARG A 16 1.77 9.55 -9.18
N GLU A 17 2.83 9.49 -8.38
CA GLU A 17 3.49 10.65 -7.79
C GLU A 17 5.00 10.56 -7.98
N TYR A 18 5.64 11.71 -8.24
CA TYR A 18 7.10 11.79 -8.32
C TYR A 18 7.65 12.23 -6.96
N ILE A 19 8.27 11.30 -6.22
CA ILE A 19 8.72 11.50 -4.85
C ILE A 19 10.21 11.17 -4.78
N ASN A 20 11.02 12.12 -4.33
CA ASN A 20 12.46 11.94 -4.12
C ASN A 20 13.15 11.23 -5.32
N VAL A 21 13.07 11.88 -6.48
CA VAL A 21 13.65 11.48 -7.78
C VAL A 21 13.15 10.17 -8.41
N ALA A 22 12.10 9.54 -7.87
CA ALA A 22 11.52 8.34 -8.46
C ALA A 22 9.99 8.40 -8.54
N TRP A 23 9.45 7.73 -9.55
CA TRP A 23 8.01 7.55 -9.67
C TRP A 23 7.51 6.51 -8.67
N HIS A 24 6.35 6.79 -8.10
CA HIS A 24 5.66 5.92 -7.18
C HIS A 24 4.20 5.78 -7.57
N ILE A 25 3.69 4.57 -7.46
CA ILE A 25 2.28 4.26 -7.57
C ILE A 25 1.63 4.50 -6.22
N THR A 26 0.50 5.19 -6.19
CA THR A 26 -0.21 5.51 -4.93
C THR A 26 -1.50 4.73 -4.78
N PHE A 27 -1.80 4.34 -3.54
CA PHE A 27 -3.03 3.67 -3.15
C PHE A 27 -3.69 4.45 -2.03
N LYS A 28 -5.00 4.68 -2.12
CA LYS A 28 -5.77 5.38 -1.09
C LYS A 28 -6.35 4.38 -0.10
N PHE A 29 -6.48 4.80 1.15
CA PHE A 29 -7.05 4.00 2.23
C PHE A 29 -8.39 4.57 2.68
N ARG A 30 -9.38 3.68 2.87
CA ARG A 30 -10.70 3.95 3.44
C ARG A 30 -10.64 4.10 4.96
N ARG A 31 -9.80 3.29 5.62
CA ARG A 31 -9.66 3.22 7.08
C ARG A 31 -8.25 3.58 7.48
N THR A 32 -8.08 3.85 8.77
CA THR A 32 -6.75 3.98 9.37
C THR A 32 -6.16 2.59 9.51
N GLU A 33 -4.98 2.37 8.93
CA GLU A 33 -4.28 1.08 8.98
C GLU A 33 -2.87 1.23 9.54
N ASN A 34 -2.44 0.22 10.29
CA ASN A 34 -1.11 0.19 10.86
C ASN A 34 -0.06 -0.12 9.79
N VAL A 35 1.11 0.48 9.97
CA VAL A 35 2.30 0.28 9.15
C VAL A 35 3.36 -0.34 10.02
N TYR A 36 4.00 -1.38 9.50
CA TYR A 36 5.03 -2.15 10.17
C TYR A 36 6.35 -2.09 9.39
N THR A 37 7.46 -2.21 10.10
CA THR A 37 8.79 -2.35 9.50
C THR A 37 8.96 -3.73 8.85
N ALA A 38 10.09 -3.98 8.17
CA ALA A 38 10.35 -5.25 7.50
C ALA A 38 10.36 -6.46 8.45
N THR A 39 10.71 -6.27 9.73
CA THR A 39 10.66 -7.32 10.77
C THR A 39 9.30 -7.42 11.48
N GLY A 40 8.30 -6.63 11.07
CA GLY A 40 6.95 -6.65 11.65
C GLY A 40 6.78 -5.79 12.90
N ARG A 41 7.72 -4.90 13.22
CA ARG A 41 7.59 -3.96 14.33
C ARG A 41 6.70 -2.79 13.92
N TYR A 42 5.90 -2.26 14.84
CA TYR A 42 5.09 -1.07 14.56
C TYR A 42 5.96 0.12 14.17
N TRP A 43 5.64 0.75 13.04
CA TRP A 43 6.30 1.97 12.55
C TRP A 43 5.40 3.19 12.70
N GLY A 44 4.13 3.05 12.37
CA GLY A 44 3.17 4.16 12.31
C GLY A 44 1.86 3.72 11.71
N ARG A 45 1.13 4.65 11.08
CA ARG A 45 -0.16 4.37 10.45
C ARG A 45 -0.39 5.25 9.23
N VAL A 46 -1.15 4.73 8.26
CA VAL A 46 -1.82 5.56 7.25
C VAL A 46 -3.19 5.92 7.81
N ALA A 47 -3.51 7.22 7.88
CA ALA A 47 -4.82 7.66 8.36
C ALA A 47 -5.91 7.41 7.30
N ALA A 48 -7.16 7.23 7.73
CA ALA A 48 -8.30 7.15 6.84
C ALA A 48 -8.32 8.32 5.82
N GLY A 49 -8.56 7.99 4.55
CA GLY A 49 -8.58 8.96 3.44
C GLY A 49 -7.20 9.38 2.92
N MET A 50 -6.10 8.88 3.50
CA MET A 50 -4.74 9.15 3.05
C MET A 50 -4.23 8.09 2.09
N ARG A 51 -3.06 8.37 1.51
CA ARG A 51 -2.41 7.53 0.52
C ARG A 51 -1.13 6.90 1.06
N VAL A 52 -0.76 5.77 0.46
CA VAL A 52 0.58 5.20 0.54
C VAL A 52 1.21 5.22 -0.85
N ALA A 53 2.52 5.28 -0.93
CA ALA A 53 3.27 5.24 -2.18
C ALA A 53 4.21 4.03 -2.23
N CYS A 54 4.17 3.30 -3.33
CA CYS A 54 5.02 2.16 -3.64
C CYS A 54 5.89 2.52 -4.84
N LEU A 55 7.18 2.20 -4.81
CA LEU A 55 8.08 2.47 -5.90
C LEU A 55 7.57 1.84 -7.20
N ASP A 56 7.52 2.65 -8.26
CA ASP A 56 7.06 2.24 -9.58
C ASP A 56 8.19 1.59 -10.36
N THR A 57 8.60 0.40 -9.94
CA THR A 57 9.47 -0.49 -10.74
C THR A 57 8.67 -1.70 -11.20
N THR A 58 9.03 -2.23 -12.37
CA THR A 58 8.40 -3.39 -13.02
C THR A 58 8.19 -4.61 -12.11
N GLU A 59 8.95 -4.72 -11.02
CA GLU A 59 8.86 -5.79 -10.02
C GLU A 59 8.20 -5.38 -8.69
N PHE A 60 8.31 -4.11 -8.27
CA PHE A 60 7.93 -3.68 -6.91
C PHE A 60 6.44 -3.31 -6.77
N TYR A 61 5.79 -2.80 -7.83
CA TYR A 61 4.35 -2.45 -7.72
C TYR A 61 3.42 -3.67 -7.70
N LYS A 62 3.88 -4.82 -8.24
CA LYS A 62 3.07 -6.04 -8.36
C LYS A 62 3.14 -6.99 -7.16
N SER A 63 4.25 -7.04 -6.42
CA SER A 63 4.56 -8.28 -5.70
C SER A 63 5.24 -8.12 -4.34
N GLY A 64 5.23 -6.94 -3.73
CA GLY A 64 5.68 -6.80 -2.34
C GLY A 64 4.59 -7.21 -1.37
N SER A 65 4.39 -8.50 -1.12
CA SER A 65 3.56 -8.97 0.01
C SER A 65 4.45 -9.46 1.16
N GLY A 66 4.03 -9.27 2.40
CA GLY A 66 4.75 -9.87 3.53
C GLY A 66 4.77 -11.39 3.41
N GLN A 67 5.94 -12.03 3.54
CA GLN A 67 6.04 -13.50 3.43
C GLN A 67 5.18 -14.22 4.50
N LYS A 68 5.08 -13.64 5.70
CA LYS A 68 4.24 -14.15 6.80
C LYS A 68 2.81 -13.59 6.77
N ASN A 69 2.65 -12.38 6.23
CA ASN A 69 1.38 -11.66 6.13
C ASN A 69 1.12 -11.32 4.67
N PRO A 70 0.62 -12.27 3.86
CA PRO A 70 0.46 -12.07 2.42
C PRO A 70 -0.58 -11.00 2.08
N HIS A 71 -1.45 -10.65 3.03
CA HIS A 71 -2.41 -9.56 2.93
C HIS A 71 -1.77 -8.18 3.21
N TRP A 72 -0.51 -8.11 3.61
CA TRP A 72 0.18 -6.84 3.80
C TRP A 72 0.92 -6.40 2.54
N LYS A 73 0.74 -5.14 2.17
CA LYS A 73 1.38 -4.54 1.00
C LYS A 73 2.62 -3.76 1.38
N ALA A 74 3.71 -3.98 0.65
CA ALA A 74 4.94 -3.22 0.79
C ALA A 74 4.77 -1.77 0.30
N ILE A 75 5.26 -0.82 1.08
CA ILE A 75 5.15 0.62 0.83
C ILE A 75 6.47 1.34 1.16
N ASN A 76 6.75 2.44 0.46
CA ASN A 76 7.92 3.30 0.70
C ASN A 76 7.58 4.59 1.42
N TYR A 77 6.36 5.12 1.21
CA TYR A 77 5.92 6.37 1.83
C TYR A 77 4.47 6.28 2.31
N VAL A 78 4.17 7.06 3.35
CA VAL A 78 2.82 7.33 3.85
C VAL A 78 2.54 8.82 3.71
N GLU A 79 1.38 9.18 3.17
CA GLU A 79 0.91 10.55 3.14
C GLU A 79 0.40 10.97 4.53
N ARG A 80 0.97 12.04 5.07
CA ARG A 80 0.55 12.60 6.35
C ARG A 80 -0.74 13.40 6.21
N SER A 81 -1.68 13.20 7.14
CA SER A 81 -3.01 13.81 7.05
C SER A 81 -3.06 15.31 7.28
N THR A 82 -2.09 15.88 8.00
CA THR A 82 -2.08 17.29 8.39
C THR A 82 -1.68 18.22 7.25
N ASP A 83 -0.76 17.80 6.40
CA ASP A 83 -0.12 18.64 5.38
C ASP A 83 0.14 17.93 4.06
N ARG A 84 -0.33 16.69 3.90
CA ARG A 84 -0.15 15.85 2.71
C ARG A 84 1.33 15.56 2.38
N ALA A 85 2.23 15.76 3.33
CA ALA A 85 3.64 15.44 3.15
C ALA A 85 3.86 13.93 3.03
N TRP A 86 4.76 13.52 2.13
CA TRP A 86 5.18 12.13 2.00
C TRP A 86 6.24 11.79 3.05
N ILE A 87 5.88 10.92 3.98
CA ILE A 87 6.77 10.46 5.06
C ILE A 87 7.37 9.12 4.64
N LYS A 88 8.70 9.08 4.56
CA LYS A 88 9.43 7.88 4.17
C LYS A 88 9.34 6.82 5.28
N VAL A 89 8.98 5.60 4.90
CA VAL A 89 8.98 4.44 5.80
C VAL A 89 10.42 3.97 5.98
N THR A 90 10.86 3.87 7.23
CA THR A 90 12.22 3.53 7.61
C THR A 90 12.23 2.53 8.76
N GLY A 91 13.25 1.69 8.81
CA GLY A 91 13.41 0.70 9.87
C GLY A 91 14.16 -0.52 9.36
N ASP A 92 14.79 -1.28 10.26
CA ASP A 92 15.47 -2.53 9.94
C ASP A 92 16.51 -2.42 8.80
N GLY A 93 17.14 -1.25 8.66
CA GLY A 93 18.14 -0.98 7.62
C GLY A 93 17.57 -0.81 6.20
N VAL A 94 16.25 -0.77 6.02
CA VAL A 94 15.59 -0.64 4.71
C VAL A 94 14.68 0.59 4.64
N ASN A 95 14.31 0.96 3.40
CA ASN A 95 13.44 2.11 3.08
C ASN A 95 12.04 1.67 2.62
N TYR A 96 11.52 0.60 3.23
CA TYR A 96 10.17 0.13 3.02
C TYR A 96 9.60 -0.49 4.30
N GLY A 97 8.28 -0.59 4.35
CA GLY A 97 7.56 -1.35 5.35
C GLY A 97 6.31 -1.96 4.75
N PHE A 98 5.39 -2.40 5.59
CA PHE A 98 4.21 -3.15 5.20
C PHE A 98 2.95 -2.54 5.84
N VAL A 99 1.90 -2.38 5.05
CA VAL A 99 0.59 -1.92 5.52
C VAL A 99 -0.44 -3.01 5.28
N ASP A 100 -1.32 -3.23 6.26
CA ASP A 100 -2.46 -4.14 6.10
C ASP A 100 -3.46 -3.56 5.09
N ILE A 101 -3.85 -4.33 4.08
CA ILE A 101 -4.84 -3.87 3.09
C ILE A 101 -6.29 -4.08 3.55
N GLY A 102 -6.51 -4.72 4.70
CA GLY A 102 -7.82 -4.89 5.33
C GLY A 102 -8.57 -6.15 4.90
N LEU A 103 -7.88 -7.20 4.44
CA LEU A 103 -8.53 -8.48 4.11
C LEU A 103 -9.09 -9.20 5.36
N ASP A 104 -8.54 -8.90 6.54
CA ASP A 104 -9.04 -9.43 7.82
C ASP A 104 -10.39 -8.80 8.23
N HIS A 105 -10.77 -7.67 7.63
CA HIS A 105 -12.05 -7.02 7.88
C HIS A 105 -13.18 -7.53 6.98
N GLY A 106 -12.85 -8.32 5.96
CA GLY A 106 -13.77 -8.83 4.96
C GLY A 106 -13.23 -8.69 3.55
N SER A 107 -13.84 -9.44 2.62
CA SER A 107 -13.45 -9.49 1.20
C SER A 107 -14.35 -8.69 0.27
N SER A 108 -15.35 -7.98 0.81
CA SER A 108 -16.22 -7.10 0.01
C SER A 108 -15.52 -5.78 -0.33
N PRO A 109 -15.83 -5.14 -1.47
CA PRO A 109 -15.19 -3.87 -1.87
C PRO A 109 -15.31 -2.71 -0.86
N SER A 110 -16.31 -2.76 0.02
CA SER A 110 -16.52 -1.80 1.10
C SER A 110 -15.84 -2.21 2.41
N SER A 111 -15.51 -3.50 2.60
CA SER A 111 -14.81 -3.97 3.78
C SER A 111 -13.30 -3.82 3.67
N ILE A 112 -12.73 -3.94 2.47
CA ILE A 112 -11.30 -3.82 2.25
C ILE A 112 -10.83 -2.37 2.45
N SER A 113 -9.77 -2.19 3.23
CA SER A 113 -9.28 -0.88 3.66
C SER A 113 -8.56 -0.13 2.55
N MET A 114 -7.90 -0.82 1.62
CA MET A 114 -7.35 -0.18 0.44
C MET A 114 -8.44 0.03 -0.63
N TYR A 115 -8.43 1.18 -1.32
CA TYR A 115 -9.27 1.34 -2.51
C TYR A 115 -8.73 0.47 -3.65
N GLY A 116 -9.62 -0.25 -4.32
CA GLY A 116 -9.32 -1.11 -5.47
C GLY A 116 -10.60 -1.68 -6.06
N THR A 117 -10.53 -2.22 -7.27
CA THR A 117 -11.51 -3.20 -7.75
C THR A 117 -10.98 -4.57 -7.36
N TRP A 118 -11.72 -5.29 -6.53
CA TRP A 118 -11.34 -6.56 -5.94
C TRP A 118 -12.07 -7.70 -6.63
#